data_AF-A0A3D4KQQ9-F1
#
_entry.id   AF-A0A3D4KQQ9-F1
#
_cell.length_a   1.000
_cell.length_b   1.000
_cell.length_c   1.000
_cell.angle_alpha   90.00
_cell.angle_beta   90.00
_cell.angle_gamma   90.00
#
_symmetry.space_group_name_H-M   'P 1'
#
loop_
_entity.id
_entity.type
_entity.pdbx_description
1 polymer ?
#
loop_
_entity_poly.entity_id
_entity_poly.type
_entity_poly.pdbx_seq_one_letter_code
_entity_poly.pdbx_strand_id
1 'polypeptide(L)'
;MASFLKGILGGGALVLALWVVLWAGQLGKAHPNNQWINEAIAYKTQLAHALSSPKIVVVAGSGAMFGIDSGTLETAYGRPAVNLGVNAGISLPAILHNAIPAIGPGDLVLLPLEYPLYNREESVSSSLIHWANSHPETFIQLPLKRALDVFIHTSFTRILEGYRGVPAGFSISGDYGVHNLDSRGDQQHTARALREERHWNFLNSLPDETYGTALQEGRFDGGRLRRFRDELLAKGACPVFMPPPLLRQASYRDSLPEALFYERLPFWASEEGLYWVGSPRHAMREANDFFDTNFHLVNEARSAYTQQIIGWLGRQPMTSCQQFYQQSPR
;
A
#
# COMPACT_ATOMS: atom_id res chain seq x y z
N MET A 1 31.29 17.07 39.67
CA MET A 1 30.14 16.27 39.19
C MET A 1 29.08 17.12 38.49
N ALA A 2 28.59 18.21 39.10
CA ALA A 2 27.58 19.09 38.47
C ALA A 2 28.05 19.79 37.17
N SER A 3 29.30 20.24 37.09
CA SER A 3 29.88 20.84 35.87
C SER A 3 30.02 19.83 34.72
N PHE A 4 30.40 18.60 35.03
CA PHE A 4 30.50 17.49 34.07
C PHE A 4 29.13 17.10 33.50
N LEU A 5 28.11 16.95 34.36
CA LEU A 5 26.74 16.67 33.94
C LEU A 5 26.16 17.79 33.06
N LYS A 6 26.41 19.06 33.41
CA LYS A 6 26.04 20.21 32.58
C LYS A 6 26.72 20.17 31.20
N GLY A 7 28.00 19.78 31.15
CA GLY A 7 28.74 19.61 29.90
C GLY A 7 28.15 18.52 29.01
N ILE A 8 27.82 17.36 29.58
CA ILE A 8 27.16 16.25 28.84
C ILE A 8 25.80 16.69 28.30
N LEU A 9 24.96 17.30 29.15
CA LEU A 9 23.63 17.75 28.74
C LEU A 9 23.71 18.83 27.67
N GLY A 10 24.63 19.80 27.80
CA GLY A 10 24.84 20.85 26.81
C GLY A 10 25.35 20.31 25.48
N GLY A 11 26.34 19.40 25.51
CA GLY A 11 26.85 18.75 24.30
C GLY A 11 25.80 17.90 23.60
N GLY A 12 25.02 17.11 24.36
CA GLY A 12 23.93 16.30 23.82
C GLY A 12 22.83 17.16 23.17
N ALA A 13 22.43 18.27 23.83
CA ALA A 13 21.47 19.21 23.28
C ALA A 13 21.97 19.86 21.98
N LEU A 14 23.26 20.23 21.92
CA LEU A 14 23.86 20.78 20.71
C LEU A 14 23.88 19.77 19.56
N VAL A 15 24.27 18.52 19.81
CA VAL A 15 24.27 17.45 18.80
C VAL A 15 22.85 17.20 18.29
N LEU A 16 21.87 17.12 19.19
CA LEU A 16 20.46 16.96 18.79
C LEU A 16 19.96 18.16 17.98
N ALA A 17 20.29 19.39 18.37
CA ALA A 17 19.91 20.58 17.62
C ALA A 17 20.52 20.59 16.22
N LEU A 18 21.82 20.27 16.09
CA LEU A 18 22.48 20.14 14.78
C LEU A 18 21.84 19.04 13.94
N TRP A 19 21.51 17.89 14.54
CA TRP A 19 20.83 16.80 13.86
C TRP A 19 19.46 17.23 13.34
N VAL A 20 18.64 17.89 14.16
CA VAL A 20 17.32 18.41 13.76
C VAL A 20 17.46 19.41 12.62
N VAL A 21 18.43 20.32 12.67
CA VAL A 21 18.69 21.29 11.60
C VAL A 21 19.07 20.58 10.29
N LEU A 22 19.99 19.61 10.36
CA LEU A 22 20.42 18.84 9.19
C LEU A 22 19.28 18.04 8.58
N TRP A 23 18.50 17.35 9.43
CA TRP A 23 17.33 16.58 9.03
C TRP A 23 16.25 17.47 8.41
N ALA A 24 15.94 18.61 9.03
CA ALA A 24 14.93 19.54 8.54
C ALA A 24 15.34 20.14 7.18
N GLY A 25 16.61 20.49 6.99
CA GLY A 25 17.08 21.10 5.74
C GLY A 25 17.06 20.18 4.52
N GLN A 26 16.96 18.85 4.69
CA GLN A 26 16.78 17.91 3.58
C GLN A 26 15.32 17.51 3.30
N LEU A 27 14.37 17.91 4.15
CA LEU A 27 12.96 17.56 3.94
C LEU A 27 12.46 18.11 2.60
N GLY A 28 11.62 17.33 1.92
CA GLY A 28 11.07 17.69 0.61
C GLY A 28 12.04 17.45 -0.57
N LYS A 29 13.26 16.97 -0.31
CA LYS A 29 14.24 16.70 -1.38
C LYS A 29 14.00 15.33 -2.00
N ALA A 30 14.06 15.28 -3.33
CA ALA A 30 13.96 14.06 -4.11
C ALA A 30 15.08 13.07 -3.76
N HIS A 31 14.76 11.78 -3.78
CA HIS A 31 15.69 10.70 -3.43
C HIS A 31 15.60 9.55 -4.45
N PRO A 32 16.71 8.92 -4.86
CA PRO A 32 16.73 7.80 -5.81
C PRO A 32 15.74 6.68 -5.48
N ASN A 33 15.72 6.22 -4.22
CA ASN A 33 14.83 5.13 -3.77
C ASN A 33 13.32 5.44 -3.91
N ASN A 34 12.94 6.71 -4.06
CA ASN A 34 11.55 7.12 -4.26
C ASN A 34 11.20 7.34 -5.73
N GLN A 35 12.18 7.45 -6.63
CA GLN A 35 11.92 7.88 -8.02
C GLN A 35 10.95 6.96 -8.73
N TRP A 36 11.14 5.65 -8.61
CA TRP A 36 10.22 4.69 -9.24
C TRP A 36 8.79 4.81 -8.71
N ILE A 37 8.62 5.11 -7.42
CA ILE A 37 7.30 5.29 -6.79
C ILE A 37 6.66 6.58 -7.30
N ASN A 38 7.43 7.69 -7.31
CA ASN A 38 6.97 8.98 -7.80
C ASN A 38 6.54 8.90 -9.27
N GLU A 39 7.37 8.30 -10.12
CA GLU A 39 7.08 8.14 -11.55
C GLU A 39 5.90 7.19 -11.78
N ALA A 40 5.80 6.09 -11.03
CA ALA A 40 4.66 5.18 -11.11
C ALA A 40 3.35 5.89 -10.71
N ILE A 41 3.33 6.63 -9.60
CA ILE A 41 2.16 7.42 -9.19
C ILE A 41 1.79 8.44 -10.27
N ALA A 42 2.76 9.23 -10.75
CA ALA A 42 2.50 10.23 -11.79
C ALA A 42 1.93 9.60 -13.07
N TYR A 43 2.51 8.50 -13.54
CA TYR A 43 2.05 7.75 -14.71
C TYR A 43 0.62 7.23 -14.51
N LYS A 44 0.36 6.54 -13.39
CA LYS A 44 -0.95 5.96 -13.05
C LYS A 44 -2.03 7.02 -12.88
N THR A 45 -1.70 8.16 -12.27
CA THR A 45 -2.59 9.31 -12.13
C THR A 45 -2.91 9.93 -13.49
N GLN A 46 -1.93 10.05 -14.39
CA GLN A 46 -2.17 10.50 -15.76
C GLN A 46 -3.11 9.56 -16.52
N LEU A 47 -2.90 8.24 -16.43
CA LEU A 47 -3.80 7.25 -17.01
C LEU A 47 -5.22 7.40 -16.48
N ALA A 48 -5.38 7.53 -15.16
CA ALA A 48 -6.69 7.67 -14.55
C ALA A 48 -7.43 8.95 -14.97
N HIS A 49 -6.73 10.07 -15.14
CA HIS A 49 -7.31 11.32 -15.62
C HIS A 49 -7.68 11.30 -17.10
N ALA A 50 -7.02 10.47 -17.91
CA ALA A 50 -7.36 10.27 -19.32
C ALA A 50 -8.65 9.43 -19.51
N LEU A 51 -9.09 8.69 -18.49
CA LEU A 51 -10.31 7.88 -18.54
C LEU A 51 -11.53 8.66 -18.08
N SER A 52 -12.64 8.53 -18.82
CA SER A 52 -13.94 9.05 -18.38
C SER A 52 -14.53 8.21 -17.25
N SER A 53 -15.07 8.86 -16.23
CA SER A 53 -16.00 8.22 -15.30
C SER A 53 -17.33 7.89 -16.02
N PRO A 54 -18.03 6.80 -15.65
CA PRO A 54 -17.77 5.94 -14.50
C PRO A 54 -16.74 4.83 -14.83
N LYS A 55 -15.65 4.73 -14.05
CA LYS A 55 -14.56 3.73 -14.22
C LYS A 55 -14.32 2.87 -12.97
N ILE A 56 -13.55 1.80 -13.10
CA ILE A 56 -13.05 0.99 -11.99
C ILE A 56 -11.66 1.51 -11.60
N VAL A 57 -11.44 1.77 -10.32
CA VAL A 57 -10.16 2.29 -9.81
C VAL A 57 -9.66 1.33 -8.73
N VAL A 58 -8.50 0.72 -8.93
CA VAL A 58 -7.87 -0.15 -7.92
C VAL A 58 -6.92 0.69 -7.08
N VAL A 59 -7.07 0.65 -5.75
CA VAL A 59 -6.28 1.45 -4.79
C VAL A 59 -5.73 0.53 -3.69
N ALA A 60 -4.42 0.31 -3.70
CA ALA A 60 -3.69 -0.49 -2.72
C ALA A 60 -2.16 -0.30 -2.87
N GLY A 61 -1.34 -1.18 -2.28
CA GLY A 61 0.09 -1.25 -2.55
C GLY A 61 0.45 -2.12 -3.77
N SER A 62 1.65 -2.71 -3.72
CA SER A 62 2.24 -3.48 -4.80
C SER A 62 1.56 -4.84 -5.01
N GLY A 63 0.91 -5.40 -4.01
CA GLY A 63 0.11 -6.62 -4.12
C GLY A 63 -1.00 -6.49 -5.16
N ALA A 64 -1.63 -5.32 -5.27
CA ALA A 64 -2.59 -5.06 -6.34
C ALA A 64 -1.93 -4.75 -7.68
N MET A 65 -0.78 -4.06 -7.68
CA MET A 65 0.00 -3.77 -8.88
C MET A 65 0.41 -5.05 -9.62
N PHE A 66 0.78 -6.09 -8.87
CA PHE A 66 1.13 -7.41 -9.40
C PHE A 66 -0.05 -8.38 -9.46
N GLY A 67 -1.07 -8.19 -8.62
CA GLY A 67 -2.12 -9.16 -8.37
C GLY A 67 -3.38 -8.98 -9.21
N ILE A 68 -3.67 -7.78 -9.72
CA ILE A 68 -4.88 -7.51 -10.50
C ILE A 68 -4.60 -7.40 -11.99
N ASP A 69 -5.48 -8.02 -12.78
CA ASP A 69 -5.61 -7.80 -14.22
C ASP A 69 -6.79 -6.84 -14.47
N SER A 70 -6.46 -5.57 -14.66
CA SER A 70 -7.42 -4.51 -14.91
C SER A 70 -8.16 -4.71 -16.23
N GLY A 71 -7.53 -5.28 -17.26
CA GLY A 71 -8.20 -5.58 -18.54
C GLY A 71 -9.30 -6.64 -18.40
N THR A 72 -9.08 -7.62 -17.54
CA THR A 72 -10.11 -8.61 -17.18
C THR A 72 -11.28 -7.96 -16.44
N LEU A 73 -11.04 -6.98 -15.56
CA LEU A 73 -12.11 -6.19 -14.93
C LEU A 73 -12.89 -5.35 -15.95
N GLU A 74 -12.20 -4.73 -16.92
CA GLU A 74 -12.86 -3.97 -18.00
C GLU A 74 -13.82 -4.84 -18.79
N THR A 75 -13.34 -6.03 -19.18
CA THR A 75 -14.13 -6.99 -19.95
C THR A 75 -15.35 -7.48 -19.17
N ALA A 76 -15.18 -7.77 -17.88
CA ALA A 76 -16.24 -8.31 -17.03
C ALA A 76 -17.38 -7.29 -16.78
N TYR A 77 -17.06 -6.00 -16.67
CA TYR A 77 -18.01 -4.97 -16.26
C TYR A 77 -18.35 -3.94 -17.34
N GLY A 78 -17.71 -4.01 -18.51
CA GLY A 78 -17.94 -3.09 -19.62
C GLY A 78 -17.60 -1.63 -19.27
N ARG A 79 -16.61 -1.41 -18.42
CA ARG A 79 -16.21 -0.09 -17.92
C ARG A 79 -14.68 0.03 -17.93
N PRO A 80 -14.11 1.21 -18.22
CA PRO A 80 -12.67 1.40 -18.14
C PRO A 80 -12.14 1.07 -16.74
N ALA A 81 -10.92 0.55 -16.63
CA ALA A 81 -10.28 0.24 -15.36
C ALA A 81 -8.84 0.78 -15.31
N VAL A 82 -8.45 1.25 -14.13
CA VAL A 82 -7.09 1.72 -13.87
C VAL A 82 -6.58 1.22 -12.52
N ASN A 83 -5.32 0.82 -12.49
CA ASN A 83 -4.65 0.32 -11.30
C ASN A 83 -3.68 1.36 -10.73
N LEU A 84 -4.08 1.95 -9.61
CA LEU A 84 -3.27 2.89 -8.84
C LEU A 84 -2.41 2.19 -7.78
N GLY A 85 -2.44 0.87 -7.69
CA GLY A 85 -1.59 0.07 -6.82
C GLY A 85 -0.11 0.38 -7.06
N VAL A 86 0.65 0.65 -6.00
CA VAL A 86 2.08 1.00 -6.13
C VAL A 86 2.97 0.30 -5.11
N ASN A 87 3.19 0.84 -3.91
CA ASN A 87 4.07 0.28 -2.90
C ASN A 87 3.37 0.38 -1.54
N ALA A 88 3.14 -0.73 -0.85
CA ALA A 88 2.51 -0.69 0.47
C ALA A 88 3.38 0.05 1.51
N GLY A 89 4.70 0.00 1.33
CA GLY A 89 5.68 0.55 2.25
C GLY A 89 5.69 2.08 2.37
N ILE A 90 5.03 2.84 1.49
CA ILE A 90 4.92 4.31 1.65
C ILE A 90 3.83 4.75 2.63
N SER A 91 3.15 3.79 3.27
CA SER A 91 2.04 3.92 4.22
C SER A 91 0.66 4.15 3.60
N LEU A 92 -0.36 3.70 4.33
CA LEU A 92 -1.77 3.89 4.00
C LEU A 92 -2.14 5.37 3.73
N PRO A 93 -1.78 6.36 4.58
CA PRO A 93 -2.09 7.77 4.29
C PRO A 93 -1.62 8.24 2.92
N ALA A 94 -0.39 7.91 2.52
CA ALA A 94 0.14 8.30 1.22
C ALA A 94 -0.64 7.61 0.08
N ILE A 95 -0.91 6.31 0.19
CA ILE A 95 -1.68 5.56 -0.81
C ILE A 95 -3.07 6.17 -1.02
N LEU A 96 -3.80 6.42 0.07
CA LEU A 96 -5.15 6.99 0.00
C LEU A 96 -5.14 8.42 -0.54
N HIS A 97 -4.20 9.26 -0.06
CA HIS A 97 -4.10 10.66 -0.48
C HIS A 97 -3.84 10.79 -2.00
N ASN A 98 -2.93 9.98 -2.54
CA ASN A 98 -2.60 10.02 -3.97
C ASN A 98 -3.73 9.50 -4.87
N ALA A 99 -4.64 8.67 -4.35
CA ALA A 99 -5.75 8.13 -5.14
C ALA A 99 -6.93 9.11 -5.31
N ILE A 100 -7.17 9.98 -4.33
CA ILE A 100 -8.35 10.88 -4.27
C ILE A 100 -8.53 11.72 -5.55
N PRO A 101 -7.50 12.36 -6.13
CA PRO A 101 -7.67 13.21 -7.31
C PRO A 101 -8.15 12.44 -8.54
N ALA A 102 -7.85 11.14 -8.63
CA ALA A 102 -8.17 10.28 -9.77
C ALA A 102 -9.62 9.73 -9.74
N ILE A 103 -10.31 9.87 -8.61
CA ILE A 103 -11.63 9.25 -8.38
C ILE A 103 -12.75 10.29 -8.56
N GLY A 104 -13.74 9.92 -9.38
CA GLY A 104 -14.89 10.74 -9.75
C GLY A 104 -16.24 10.07 -9.51
N PRO A 105 -17.35 10.77 -9.83
CA PRO A 105 -18.70 10.28 -9.63
C PRO A 105 -18.97 8.98 -10.40
N GLY A 106 -19.62 8.02 -9.74
CA GLY A 106 -19.94 6.72 -10.31
C GLY A 106 -18.75 5.77 -10.43
N ASP A 107 -17.56 6.12 -9.95
CA ASP A 107 -16.42 5.20 -9.96
C ASP A 107 -16.61 4.07 -8.93
N LEU A 108 -16.22 2.85 -9.31
CA LEU A 108 -16.14 1.71 -8.40
C LEU A 108 -14.69 1.58 -7.94
N VAL A 109 -14.43 1.76 -6.65
CA VAL A 109 -13.07 1.80 -6.10
C VAL A 109 -12.78 0.49 -5.38
N LEU A 110 -11.87 -0.34 -5.90
CA LEU A 110 -11.49 -1.63 -5.31
C LEU A 110 -10.28 -1.46 -4.40
N LEU A 111 -10.37 -1.94 -3.17
CA LEU A 111 -9.34 -1.76 -2.13
C LEU A 111 -8.82 -3.11 -1.58
N PRO A 112 -8.05 -3.87 -2.38
CA PRO A 112 -7.31 -5.05 -1.93
C PRO A 112 -6.05 -4.65 -1.13
N LEU A 113 -6.22 -3.98 0.01
CA LEU A 113 -5.11 -3.42 0.79
C LEU A 113 -4.29 -4.55 1.44
N GLU A 114 -2.96 -4.45 1.37
CA GLU A 114 -2.05 -5.32 2.10
C GLU A 114 -2.34 -5.27 3.61
N TYR A 115 -2.25 -6.43 4.27
CA TYR A 115 -2.65 -6.58 5.67
C TYR A 115 -1.97 -5.61 6.66
N PRO A 116 -0.67 -5.25 6.51
CA PRO A 116 -0.03 -4.23 7.33
C PRO A 116 -0.75 -2.87 7.34
N LEU A 117 -1.39 -2.51 6.23
CA LEU A 117 -2.06 -1.21 6.05
C LEU A 117 -3.29 -1.05 6.94
N TYR A 118 -3.86 -2.15 7.46
CA TYR A 118 -4.95 -2.09 8.43
C TYR A 118 -4.48 -1.78 9.86
N ASN A 119 -3.18 -1.89 10.14
CA ASN A 119 -2.61 -1.59 11.45
C ASN A 119 -2.13 -0.13 11.53
N ARG A 120 -2.72 0.65 12.43
CA ARG A 120 -2.34 2.05 12.64
C ARG A 120 -0.89 2.20 13.11
N GLU A 121 -0.40 1.21 13.85
CA GLU A 121 0.96 1.13 14.40
C GLU A 121 1.88 0.19 13.59
N GLU A 122 1.57 -0.02 12.31
CA GLU A 122 2.45 -0.71 11.35
C GLU A 122 3.91 -0.25 11.48
N SER A 123 4.83 -1.20 11.34
CA SER A 123 6.27 -0.94 11.40
C SER A 123 6.71 0.08 10.34
N VAL A 124 7.81 0.78 10.62
CA VAL A 124 8.38 1.74 9.67
C VAL A 124 9.24 0.98 8.67
N SER A 125 8.81 0.96 7.41
CA SER A 125 9.58 0.37 6.32
C SER A 125 10.69 1.32 5.85
N SER A 126 11.71 0.79 5.17
CA SER A 126 12.71 1.63 4.49
C SER A 126 12.05 2.58 3.48
N SER A 127 11.06 2.10 2.72
CA SER A 127 10.29 2.92 1.78
C SER A 127 9.63 4.10 2.48
N LEU A 128 9.03 3.91 3.67
CA LEU A 128 8.41 5.00 4.43
C LEU A 128 9.44 6.03 4.88
N ILE A 129 10.62 5.59 5.34
CA ILE A 129 11.70 6.51 5.74
C ILE A 129 12.10 7.38 4.55
N HIS A 130 12.39 6.77 3.39
CA HIS A 130 12.76 7.56 2.22
C HIS A 130 11.62 8.47 1.78
N TRP A 131 10.39 7.95 1.73
CA TRP A 131 9.19 8.66 1.29
C TRP A 131 8.86 9.85 2.17
N ALA A 132 8.67 9.67 3.48
CA ALA A 132 8.27 10.73 4.41
C ALA A 132 9.32 11.86 4.52
N ASN A 133 10.60 11.57 4.25
CA ASN A 133 11.63 12.60 4.14
C ASN A 133 11.55 13.40 2.83
N SER A 134 11.15 12.78 1.71
CA SER A 134 10.94 13.48 0.43
C SER A 134 9.58 14.15 0.31
N HIS A 135 8.61 13.71 1.11
CA HIS A 135 7.19 14.08 1.08
C HIS A 135 6.72 14.40 2.51
N PRO A 136 7.15 15.56 3.07
CA PRO A 136 6.97 15.87 4.49
C PRO A 136 5.51 16.00 4.93
N GLU A 137 4.57 16.19 4.01
CA GLU A 137 3.13 16.12 4.29
C GLU A 137 2.71 14.71 4.73
N THR A 138 3.41 13.66 4.31
CA THR A 138 3.19 12.30 4.83
C THR A 138 3.55 12.21 6.30
N PHE A 139 4.64 12.86 6.73
CA PHE A 139 5.10 12.87 8.12
C PHE A 139 4.02 13.41 9.09
N ILE A 140 3.29 14.44 8.66
CA ILE A 140 2.22 15.08 9.45
C ILE A 140 1.00 14.17 9.59
N GLN A 141 0.79 13.25 8.65
CA GLN A 141 -0.36 12.33 8.64
C GLN A 141 -0.11 11.01 9.40
N LEU A 142 1.14 10.76 9.81
CA LEU A 142 1.53 9.59 10.59
C LEU A 142 1.15 9.77 12.07
N PRO A 143 0.81 8.67 12.78
CA PRO A 143 0.78 8.70 14.23
C PRO A 143 2.12 9.16 14.81
N LEU A 144 2.09 9.90 15.93
CA LEU A 144 3.29 10.48 16.55
C LEU A 144 4.43 9.48 16.75
N LYS A 145 4.11 8.26 17.22
CA LYS A 145 5.10 7.19 17.38
C LYS A 145 5.82 6.87 16.06
N ARG A 146 5.07 6.64 14.97
CA ARG A 146 5.63 6.33 13.64
C ARG A 146 6.41 7.51 13.06
N ALA A 147 5.96 8.74 13.28
CA ALA A 147 6.69 9.94 12.86
C ALA A 147 8.04 10.05 13.60
N LEU A 148 8.06 9.79 14.92
CA LEU A 148 9.30 9.73 15.70
C LEU A 148 10.21 8.60 15.22
N ASP A 149 9.66 7.41 14.94
CA ASP A 149 10.43 6.29 14.41
C ASP A 149 11.06 6.62 13.06
N VAL A 150 10.34 7.29 12.15
CA VAL A 150 10.91 7.81 10.89
C VAL A 150 12.08 8.76 11.16
N PHE A 151 11.93 9.71 12.09
CA PHE A 151 13.00 10.64 12.46
C PHE A 151 14.23 9.92 13.03
N ILE A 152 14.03 8.98 13.96
CA ILE A 152 15.10 8.21 14.62
C ILE A 152 15.82 7.29 13.63
N HIS A 153 15.08 6.63 12.73
CA HIS A 153 15.63 5.68 11.75
C HIS A 153 16.12 6.35 10.46
N THR A 154 15.96 7.66 10.31
CA THR A 154 16.58 8.39 9.19
C THR A 154 18.08 8.42 9.40
N SER A 155 18.83 7.69 8.60
CA SER A 155 20.29 7.63 8.73
C SER A 155 20.97 8.94 8.31
N PHE A 156 22.18 9.17 8.82
CA PHE A 156 23.00 10.30 8.38
C PHE A 156 23.30 10.24 6.86
N THR A 157 23.50 9.04 6.31
CA THR A 157 23.69 8.85 4.86
C THR A 157 22.47 9.31 4.08
N ARG A 158 21.27 8.96 4.53
CA ARG A 158 20.02 9.41 3.90
C ARG A 158 19.88 10.94 3.94
N ILE A 159 20.32 11.58 5.02
CA ILE A 159 20.32 13.05 5.11
C ILE A 159 21.25 13.65 4.05
N LEU A 160 22.49 13.16 3.96
CA LEU A 160 23.46 13.63 2.96
C LEU A 160 22.96 13.41 1.52
N GLU A 161 22.33 12.27 1.25
CA GLU A 161 21.71 11.96 -0.04
C GLU A 161 20.57 12.93 -0.37
N GLY A 162 19.77 13.34 0.62
CA GLY A 162 18.75 14.37 0.45
C GLY A 162 19.33 15.72 0.01
N TYR A 163 20.48 16.14 0.55
CA TYR A 163 21.16 17.36 0.11
C TYR A 163 21.78 17.23 -1.29
N ARG A 164 22.29 16.05 -1.64
CA ARG A 164 22.84 15.77 -2.98
C ARG A 164 21.76 15.68 -4.05
N GLY A 165 20.55 15.25 -3.66
CA GLY A 165 19.45 14.99 -4.58
C GLY A 165 19.67 13.75 -5.43
N VAL A 166 18.85 13.61 -6.47
CA VAL A 166 18.97 12.52 -7.45
C VAL A 166 20.15 12.81 -8.39
N PRO A 167 21.09 11.87 -8.58
CA PRO A 167 22.21 12.05 -9.49
C PRO A 167 21.75 12.38 -10.93
N ALA A 168 22.50 13.24 -11.62
CA ALA A 168 22.27 13.51 -13.04
C ALA A 168 22.40 12.21 -13.85
N GLY A 169 21.43 11.95 -14.74
CA GLY A 169 21.39 10.71 -15.54
C GLY A 169 20.94 9.47 -14.77
N PHE A 170 20.41 9.61 -13.55
CA PHE A 170 19.78 8.51 -12.83
C PHE A 170 18.62 7.92 -13.66
N SER A 171 18.63 6.61 -13.82
CA SER A 171 17.58 5.85 -14.48
C SER A 171 17.09 4.74 -13.56
N ILE A 172 15.79 4.55 -13.48
CA ILE A 172 15.19 3.42 -12.79
C ILE A 172 15.45 2.15 -13.60
N SER A 173 15.80 1.07 -12.92
CA SER A 173 16.06 -0.24 -13.51
C SER A 173 15.54 -1.35 -12.59
N GLY A 174 15.52 -2.59 -13.10
CA GLY A 174 15.01 -3.75 -12.39
C GLY A 174 13.52 -3.96 -12.61
N ASP A 175 12.89 -4.71 -11.70
CA ASP A 175 11.52 -5.20 -11.85
C ASP A 175 10.46 -4.11 -11.63
N TYR A 176 10.80 -3.03 -10.92
CA TYR A 176 9.90 -1.94 -10.55
C TYR A 176 10.19 -0.66 -11.35
N GLY A 177 9.13 0.00 -11.82
CA GLY A 177 9.22 1.26 -12.55
C GLY A 177 8.23 1.31 -13.71
N VAL A 178 8.04 2.51 -14.28
CA VAL A 178 7.07 2.76 -15.36
C VAL A 178 7.36 1.90 -16.60
N HIS A 179 8.62 1.55 -16.86
CA HIS A 179 9.01 0.68 -17.98
C HIS A 179 8.42 -0.73 -17.92
N ASN A 180 7.94 -1.17 -16.75
CA ASN A 180 7.27 -2.44 -16.56
C ASN A 180 5.77 -2.28 -16.23
N LEU A 181 5.15 -1.13 -16.51
CA LEU A 181 3.71 -0.94 -16.33
C LEU A 181 2.99 -0.97 -17.68
N ASP A 182 1.78 -1.56 -17.72
CA ASP A 182 0.91 -1.50 -18.90
C ASP A 182 0.10 -0.21 -18.96
N SER A 183 -0.71 -0.05 -20.01
CA SER A 183 -1.56 1.13 -20.22
C SER A 183 -2.71 1.28 -19.23
N ARG A 184 -2.86 0.36 -18.28
CA ARG A 184 -3.80 0.43 -17.14
C ARG A 184 -3.07 0.55 -15.81
N GLY A 185 -1.74 0.55 -15.82
CA GLY A 185 -0.90 0.58 -14.63
C GLY A 185 -0.64 -0.79 -14.01
N ASP A 186 -1.03 -1.90 -14.63
CA ASP A 186 -0.71 -3.23 -14.10
C ASP A 186 0.76 -3.56 -14.37
N GLN A 187 1.39 -4.30 -13.44
CA GLN A 187 2.77 -4.76 -13.59
C GLN A 187 2.90 -5.76 -14.76
N GLN A 188 3.91 -5.60 -15.59
CA GLN A 188 4.26 -6.50 -16.70
C GLN A 188 5.46 -7.37 -16.37
N HIS A 189 5.76 -8.31 -17.28
CA HIS A 189 6.93 -9.20 -17.22
C HIS A 189 7.00 -10.12 -15.99
N THR A 190 5.84 -10.40 -15.39
CA THR A 190 5.71 -11.24 -14.19
C THR A 190 5.23 -12.66 -14.48
N ALA A 191 5.41 -13.16 -15.70
CA ALA A 191 5.08 -14.56 -16.01
C ALA A 191 5.97 -15.51 -15.19
N ARG A 192 5.44 -16.66 -14.76
CA ARG A 192 6.22 -17.63 -13.98
C ARG A 192 7.51 -18.06 -14.68
N ALA A 193 7.48 -18.17 -16.01
CA ALA A 193 8.63 -18.52 -16.83
C ALA A 193 9.75 -17.46 -16.85
N LEU A 194 9.44 -16.21 -16.47
CA LEU A 194 10.40 -15.10 -16.35
C LEU A 194 10.93 -14.94 -14.92
N ARG A 195 10.44 -15.73 -13.96
CA ARG A 195 10.86 -15.63 -12.56
C ARG A 195 12.29 -16.13 -12.40
N GLU A 196 13.18 -15.21 -12.07
CA GLU A 196 14.59 -15.51 -11.76
C GLU A 196 14.74 -16.33 -10.48
N GLU A 197 15.85 -17.07 -10.37
CA GLU A 197 16.18 -17.85 -9.18
C GLU A 197 16.30 -16.97 -7.92
N ARG A 198 16.83 -15.75 -8.05
CA ARG A 198 16.92 -14.79 -6.93
C ARG A 198 15.55 -14.46 -6.34
N HIS A 199 14.52 -14.33 -7.18
CA HIS A 199 13.16 -14.04 -6.75
C HIS A 199 12.57 -15.22 -6.01
N TRP A 200 12.75 -16.43 -6.56
CA TRP A 200 12.30 -17.65 -5.92
C TRP A 200 12.97 -17.88 -4.56
N ASN A 201 14.27 -17.71 -4.49
CA ASN A 201 15.02 -17.89 -3.25
C ASN A 201 14.64 -16.84 -2.20
N PHE A 202 14.45 -15.57 -2.59
CA PHE A 202 13.98 -14.53 -1.68
C PHE A 202 12.59 -14.84 -1.14
N LEU A 203 11.62 -15.16 -2.01
CA LEU A 203 10.26 -15.54 -1.63
C LEU A 203 10.25 -16.67 -0.60
N ASN A 204 11.02 -17.73 -0.83
CA ASN A 204 11.08 -18.90 0.07
C ASN A 204 11.92 -18.64 1.34
N SER A 205 12.65 -17.52 1.40
CA SER A 205 13.37 -17.09 2.60
C SER A 205 12.55 -16.17 3.51
N LEU A 206 11.41 -15.66 3.04
CA LEU A 206 10.57 -14.77 3.81
C LEU A 206 10.02 -15.51 5.05
N PRO A 207 10.08 -14.89 6.23
CA PRO A 207 9.42 -15.45 7.40
C PRO A 207 7.90 -15.42 7.21
N ASP A 208 7.22 -16.28 7.96
CA ASP A 208 5.77 -16.18 8.12
C ASP A 208 5.40 -14.81 8.68
N GLU A 209 4.34 -14.22 8.14
CA GLU A 209 3.82 -12.95 8.61
C GLU A 209 3.10 -13.07 9.96
N THR A 210 3.17 -12.01 10.75
CA THR A 210 2.62 -11.96 12.11
C THR A 210 1.60 -10.81 12.26
N TYR A 211 0.73 -10.63 11.26
CA TYR A 211 -0.20 -9.50 11.21
C TYR A 211 -1.22 -9.52 12.34
N GLY A 212 -1.69 -10.70 12.75
CA GLY A 212 -2.58 -10.84 13.89
C GLY A 212 -1.92 -10.45 15.20
N THR A 213 -0.70 -10.91 15.46
CA THR A 213 0.10 -10.44 16.61
C THR A 213 0.36 -8.94 16.53
N ALA A 214 0.80 -8.42 15.37
CA ALA A 214 1.08 -7.00 15.20
C ALA A 214 -0.16 -6.12 15.43
N LEU A 215 -1.34 -6.58 15.03
CA LEU A 215 -2.59 -5.84 15.26
C LEU A 215 -3.03 -5.86 16.72
N GLN A 216 -2.70 -6.90 17.49
CA GLN A 216 -2.94 -6.93 18.95
C GLN A 216 -2.06 -5.90 19.69
N GLU A 217 -0.83 -5.70 19.22
CA GLU A 217 0.09 -4.67 19.76
C GLU A 217 -0.26 -3.27 19.27
N GLY A 218 -0.89 -3.17 18.10
CA GLY A 218 -1.41 -1.97 17.50
C GLY A 218 -2.93 -1.87 17.61
N ARG A 219 -3.54 -1.22 16.61
CA ARG A 219 -4.99 -1.06 16.48
C ARG A 219 -5.39 -1.03 15.01
N PHE A 220 -6.58 -1.52 14.74
CA PHE A 220 -7.23 -1.37 13.44
C PHE A 220 -7.39 0.13 13.09
N ASP A 221 -6.87 0.58 11.95
CA ASP A 221 -6.97 1.99 11.52
C ASP A 221 -8.33 2.31 10.86
N GLY A 222 -9.41 1.78 11.44
CA GLY A 222 -10.78 1.94 10.93
C GLY A 222 -11.16 3.41 10.76
N GLY A 223 -10.74 4.27 11.69
CA GLY A 223 -11.03 5.71 11.61
C GLY A 223 -10.47 6.38 10.35
N ARG A 224 -9.32 5.93 9.84
CA ARG A 224 -8.75 6.45 8.58
C ARG A 224 -9.53 5.94 7.37
N LEU A 225 -9.83 4.65 7.35
CA LEU A 225 -10.59 4.02 6.28
C LEU A 225 -12.02 4.58 6.19
N ARG A 226 -12.67 4.88 7.32
CA ARG A 226 -13.98 5.56 7.37
C ARG A 226 -13.93 6.94 6.75
N ARG A 227 -12.94 7.78 7.10
CA ARG A 227 -12.79 9.11 6.49
C ARG A 227 -12.60 9.04 4.99
N PHE A 228 -11.76 8.12 4.53
CA PHE A 228 -11.54 7.90 3.10
C PHE A 228 -12.82 7.42 2.40
N ARG A 229 -13.53 6.44 2.97
CA ARG A 229 -14.85 6.02 2.51
C ARG A 229 -15.79 7.22 2.37
N ASP A 230 -15.92 8.05 3.42
CA ASP A 230 -16.84 9.18 3.43
C ASP A 230 -16.50 10.20 2.33
N GLU A 231 -15.22 10.44 2.08
CA GLU A 231 -14.75 11.30 0.99
C GLU A 231 -15.10 10.73 -0.39
N LEU A 232 -14.95 9.41 -0.59
CA LEU A 232 -15.34 8.75 -1.83
C LEU A 232 -16.86 8.77 -2.05
N LEU A 233 -17.64 8.51 -1.00
CA LEU A 233 -19.10 8.58 -1.06
C LEU A 233 -19.58 10.00 -1.35
N ALA A 234 -18.94 11.03 -0.78
CA ALA A 234 -19.24 12.43 -1.06
C ALA A 234 -18.96 12.83 -2.53
N LYS A 235 -17.98 12.18 -3.17
CA LYS A 235 -17.71 12.30 -4.61
C LYS A 235 -18.69 11.50 -5.49
N GLY A 236 -19.58 10.69 -4.90
CA GLY A 236 -20.48 9.79 -5.62
C GLY A 236 -19.79 8.52 -6.12
N ALA A 237 -18.60 8.18 -5.62
CA ALA A 237 -17.92 6.92 -5.88
C ALA A 237 -18.32 5.84 -4.86
N CYS A 238 -17.97 4.59 -5.14
CA CYS A 238 -18.34 3.43 -4.33
C CYS A 238 -17.11 2.60 -3.94
N PRO A 239 -16.62 2.70 -2.70
CA PRO A 239 -15.50 1.91 -2.22
C PRO A 239 -15.90 0.47 -1.85
N VAL A 240 -15.12 -0.49 -2.32
CA VAL A 240 -15.28 -1.92 -2.03
C VAL A 240 -13.96 -2.47 -1.50
N PHE A 241 -13.95 -2.88 -0.24
CA PHE A 241 -12.80 -3.49 0.42
C PHE A 241 -12.78 -4.99 0.18
N MET A 242 -11.59 -5.56 0.03
CA MET A 242 -11.41 -6.98 -0.24
C MET A 242 -10.03 -7.44 0.21
N PRO A 243 -9.81 -8.74 0.41
CA PRO A 243 -8.50 -9.24 0.80
C PRO A 243 -7.49 -9.18 -0.36
N PRO A 244 -6.24 -8.79 -0.12
CA PRO A 244 -5.13 -8.92 -1.09
C PRO A 244 -4.77 -10.41 -1.28
N PRO A 245 -4.03 -10.78 -2.34
CA PRO A 245 -3.40 -12.09 -2.38
C PRO A 245 -2.32 -12.20 -1.29
N LEU A 246 -2.11 -13.39 -0.72
CA LEU A 246 -1.05 -13.63 0.27
C LEU A 246 -0.51 -15.07 0.17
N LEU A 247 0.80 -15.25 0.34
CA LEU A 247 1.41 -16.57 0.39
C LEU A 247 0.81 -17.39 1.54
N ARG A 248 0.26 -18.55 1.24
CA ARG A 248 -0.32 -19.45 2.23
C ARG A 248 0.78 -20.01 3.13
N GLN A 249 0.61 -19.84 4.44
CA GLN A 249 1.43 -20.47 5.46
C GLN A 249 0.55 -21.23 6.46
N ALA A 250 1.11 -22.30 7.04
CA ALA A 250 0.41 -23.11 8.05
C ALA A 250 0.13 -22.28 9.32
N SER A 251 1.08 -21.41 9.72
CA SER A 251 0.96 -20.52 10.87
C SER A 251 -0.27 -19.61 10.83
N TYR A 252 -0.74 -19.22 9.63
CA TYR A 252 -1.94 -18.38 9.46
C TYR A 252 -3.24 -19.09 9.84
N ARG A 253 -3.19 -20.40 10.04
CA ARG A 253 -4.28 -21.22 10.58
C ARG A 253 -3.96 -21.72 11.99
N ASP A 254 -2.71 -22.12 12.23
CA ASP A 254 -2.33 -22.86 13.43
C ASP A 254 -2.01 -21.92 14.61
N SER A 255 -1.61 -20.67 14.34
CA SER A 255 -1.43 -19.63 15.36
C SER A 255 -2.76 -18.93 15.63
N LEU A 256 -3.21 -18.91 16.90
CA LEU A 256 -4.49 -18.30 17.28
C LEU A 256 -4.57 -16.80 16.91
N PRO A 257 -3.57 -15.93 17.20
CA PRO A 257 -3.60 -14.53 16.78
C PRO A 257 -3.78 -14.35 15.27
N GLU A 258 -3.03 -15.09 14.46
CA GLU A 258 -3.10 -15.00 13.00
C GLU A 258 -4.42 -15.55 12.48
N ALA A 259 -4.86 -16.69 13.00
CA ALA A 259 -6.10 -17.31 12.58
C ALA A 259 -7.31 -16.42 12.85
N LEU A 260 -7.35 -15.76 14.02
CA LEU A 260 -8.39 -14.80 14.36
C LEU A 260 -8.32 -13.55 13.46
N PHE A 261 -7.13 -13.04 13.16
CA PHE A 261 -6.97 -11.87 12.30
C PHE A 261 -7.60 -12.08 10.92
N TYR A 262 -7.22 -13.14 10.20
CA TYR A 262 -7.73 -13.40 8.86
C TYR A 262 -9.22 -13.75 8.84
N GLU A 263 -9.76 -14.29 9.94
CA GLU A 263 -11.19 -14.58 10.07
C GLU A 263 -12.00 -13.32 10.42
N ARG A 264 -11.48 -12.47 11.31
CA ARG A 264 -12.20 -11.33 11.90
C ARG A 264 -12.07 -10.04 11.11
N LEU A 265 -11.03 -9.88 10.28
CA LEU A 265 -10.81 -8.66 9.51
C LEU A 265 -12.03 -8.18 8.70
N PRO A 266 -12.75 -9.04 7.96
CA PRO A 266 -13.98 -8.64 7.26
C PRO A 266 -15.05 -8.07 8.20
N PHE A 267 -15.17 -8.64 9.40
CA PHE A 267 -16.15 -8.21 10.40
C PHE A 267 -15.74 -6.86 10.99
N TRP A 268 -14.48 -6.66 11.35
CA TRP A 268 -13.99 -5.36 11.84
C TRP A 268 -14.16 -4.27 10.78
N ALA A 269 -13.88 -4.57 9.51
CA ALA A 269 -14.14 -3.65 8.42
C ALA A 269 -15.65 -3.30 8.33
N SER A 270 -16.52 -4.30 8.41
CA SER A 270 -17.98 -4.10 8.34
C SER A 270 -18.54 -3.34 9.55
N GLU A 271 -18.02 -3.58 10.76
CA GLU A 271 -18.35 -2.83 11.99
C GLU A 271 -17.97 -1.35 11.86
N GLU A 272 -16.89 -1.07 11.10
CA GLU A 272 -16.50 0.28 10.74
C GLU A 272 -17.28 0.84 9.55
N GLY A 273 -18.32 0.14 9.10
CA GLY A 273 -19.17 0.52 7.97
C GLY A 273 -18.41 0.53 6.66
N LEU A 274 -17.46 -0.38 6.45
CA LEU A 274 -16.76 -0.55 5.18
C LEU A 274 -17.40 -1.72 4.41
N TYR A 275 -17.77 -1.51 3.15
CA TYR A 275 -18.35 -2.57 2.33
C TYR A 275 -17.24 -3.57 1.95
N TRP A 276 -17.26 -4.74 2.59
CA TRP A 276 -16.27 -5.79 2.39
C TRP A 276 -16.81 -6.94 1.55
N VAL A 277 -16.02 -7.44 0.60
CA VAL A 277 -16.30 -8.66 -0.16
C VAL A 277 -15.12 -9.64 -0.12
N GLY A 278 -15.42 -10.94 -0.18
CA GLY A 278 -14.40 -12.00 -0.19
C GLY A 278 -13.87 -12.40 1.19
N SER A 279 -13.01 -13.42 1.20
CA SER A 279 -12.42 -14.00 2.43
C SER A 279 -10.89 -13.97 2.35
N PRO A 280 -10.19 -13.42 3.36
CA PRO A 280 -8.74 -13.46 3.46
C PRO A 280 -8.13 -14.85 3.20
N ARG A 281 -8.70 -15.91 3.81
CA ARG A 281 -8.21 -17.28 3.64
C ARG A 281 -8.36 -17.80 2.22
N HIS A 282 -9.43 -17.42 1.53
CA HIS A 282 -9.65 -17.80 0.14
C HIS A 282 -8.75 -17.02 -0.84
N ALA A 283 -8.24 -15.85 -0.44
CA ALA A 283 -7.28 -15.09 -1.23
C ALA A 283 -5.85 -15.64 -1.14
N MET A 284 -5.55 -16.46 -0.13
CA MET A 284 -4.23 -17.06 0.07
C MET A 284 -3.89 -18.09 -1.00
N ARG A 285 -2.64 -18.12 -1.46
CA ARG A 285 -2.17 -18.93 -2.61
C ARG A 285 -0.88 -19.68 -2.31
N GLU A 286 -0.57 -20.68 -3.12
CA GLU A 286 0.66 -21.47 -2.98
C GLU A 286 1.89 -20.67 -3.45
N ALA A 287 3.09 -21.02 -2.95
CA ALA A 287 4.34 -20.33 -3.29
C ALA A 287 4.56 -20.16 -4.80
N ASN A 288 4.17 -21.16 -5.60
CA ASN A 288 4.35 -21.11 -7.05
C ASN A 288 3.49 -20.05 -7.76
N ASP A 289 2.51 -19.46 -7.08
CA ASP A 289 1.68 -18.37 -7.59
C ASP A 289 2.32 -16.98 -7.39
N PHE A 290 3.46 -16.89 -6.70
CA PHE A 290 4.12 -15.61 -6.39
C PHE A 290 5.40 -15.37 -7.19
N PHE A 291 5.62 -14.14 -7.63
CA PHE A 291 6.75 -13.73 -8.46
C PHE A 291 8.03 -13.55 -7.63
N ASP A 292 8.05 -12.61 -6.68
CA ASP A 292 9.23 -12.26 -5.88
C ASP A 292 8.93 -12.10 -4.38
N THR A 293 7.74 -11.64 -4.00
CA THR A 293 7.32 -11.47 -2.60
C THR A 293 6.09 -12.30 -2.27
N ASN A 294 5.72 -12.37 -1.00
CA ASN A 294 4.50 -13.02 -0.52
C ASN A 294 3.17 -12.32 -0.91
N PHE A 295 3.22 -11.20 -1.65
CA PHE A 295 2.04 -10.52 -2.22
C PHE A 295 2.01 -10.48 -3.74
N HIS A 296 3.15 -10.59 -4.41
CA HIS A 296 3.25 -10.32 -5.84
C HIS A 296 2.94 -11.56 -6.65
N LEU A 297 1.80 -11.60 -7.32
CA LEU A 297 1.42 -12.75 -8.14
C LEU A 297 2.19 -12.81 -9.46
N VAL A 298 2.42 -14.02 -9.94
CA VAL A 298 2.75 -14.24 -11.35
C VAL A 298 1.52 -14.00 -12.23
N ASN A 299 1.72 -13.69 -13.52
CA ASN A 299 0.64 -13.40 -14.47
C ASN A 299 -0.47 -14.45 -14.46
N GLU A 300 -0.10 -15.72 -14.42
CA GLU A 300 -1.02 -16.85 -14.45
C GLU A 300 -1.93 -16.88 -13.21
N ALA A 301 -1.38 -16.56 -12.04
CA ALA A 301 -2.12 -16.52 -10.78
C ALA A 301 -2.93 -15.21 -10.64
N ARG A 302 -2.43 -14.09 -11.19
CA ARG A 302 -3.16 -12.82 -11.30
C ARG A 302 -4.50 -12.99 -12.01
N SER A 303 -4.52 -13.70 -13.14
CA SER A 303 -5.77 -13.95 -13.86
C SER A 303 -6.77 -14.73 -12.99
N ALA A 304 -6.31 -15.77 -12.28
CA ALA A 304 -7.15 -16.54 -11.38
C ALA A 304 -7.66 -15.72 -10.18
N TYR A 305 -6.84 -14.85 -9.61
CA TYR A 305 -7.24 -13.96 -8.52
C TYR A 305 -8.23 -12.88 -8.97
N THR A 306 -8.04 -12.33 -10.16
CA THR A 306 -8.98 -11.36 -10.72
C THR A 306 -10.35 -11.99 -10.99
N GLN A 307 -10.40 -13.22 -11.50
CA GLN A 307 -11.66 -13.97 -11.65
C GLN A 307 -12.33 -14.25 -10.30
N GLN A 308 -11.54 -14.52 -9.26
CA GLN A 308 -12.05 -14.68 -7.90
C GLN A 308 -12.66 -13.37 -7.36
N ILE A 309 -12.01 -12.22 -7.58
CA ILE A 309 -12.56 -10.90 -7.25
C ILE A 309 -13.90 -10.66 -7.98
N ILE A 310 -13.96 -10.95 -9.28
CA ILE A 310 -15.20 -10.81 -10.07
C ILE A 310 -16.32 -11.69 -9.46
N GLY A 311 -15.98 -12.91 -9.03
CA GLY A 311 -16.90 -13.79 -8.32
C GLY A 311 -17.44 -13.19 -7.03
N TRP A 312 -16.60 -12.52 -6.23
CA TRP A 312 -17.02 -11.84 -5.00
C TRP A 312 -17.86 -10.58 -5.26
N LEU A 313 -17.50 -9.81 -6.28
CA LEU A 313 -18.20 -8.59 -6.69
C LEU A 313 -19.57 -8.88 -7.32
N GLY A 314 -19.72 -10.05 -7.96
CA GLY A 314 -20.94 -10.44 -8.65
C GLY A 314 -21.22 -9.61 -9.90
N ARG A 315 -22.47 -9.61 -10.37
CA ARG A 315 -22.88 -8.99 -11.65
C ARG A 315 -23.12 -7.48 -11.58
N GLN A 316 -23.52 -6.96 -10.43
CA GLN A 316 -23.91 -5.55 -10.24
C GLN A 316 -23.19 -4.92 -9.04
N PRO A 317 -21.85 -4.89 -9.04
CA PRO A 317 -21.08 -4.46 -7.86
C PRO A 317 -21.37 -3.03 -7.43
N MET A 318 -21.62 -2.12 -8.38
CA MET A 318 -22.01 -0.74 -8.06
C MET A 318 -23.32 -0.69 -7.27
N THR A 319 -24.35 -1.41 -7.72
CA THR A 319 -25.65 -1.44 -7.04
C THR A 319 -25.53 -2.07 -5.65
N SER A 320 -24.80 -3.17 -5.50
CA SER A 320 -24.57 -3.82 -4.20
C SER A 320 -23.84 -2.89 -3.23
N CYS A 321 -22.81 -2.18 -3.70
CA CYS A 321 -22.08 -1.20 -2.90
C CYS A 321 -22.97 -0.04 -2.45
N GLN A 322 -23.77 0.53 -3.36
CA GLN A 322 -24.70 1.61 -3.04
C GLN A 322 -25.76 1.16 -2.03
N GLN A 323 -26.32 -0.04 -2.18
CA GLN A 323 -27.30 -0.60 -1.26
C GLN A 323 -26.72 -0.77 0.15
N PHE A 324 -25.48 -1.28 0.27
CA PHE A 324 -24.80 -1.38 1.56
C PHE A 324 -24.72 -0.01 2.25
N TYR A 325 -24.21 1.01 1.55
CA TYR A 325 -24.01 2.35 2.13
C TYR A 325 -25.30 3.14 2.36
N GLN A 326 -26.41 2.77 1.71
CA GLN A 326 -27.73 3.32 2.01
C GLN A 326 -28.34 2.69 3.27
N GLN A 327 -27.99 1.44 3.60
CA GLN A 327 -28.57 0.68 4.71
C GLN A 327 -27.76 0.80 6.01
N SER A 328 -26.46 1.09 5.93
CA SER A 328 -25.61 1.32 7.10
C SER A 328 -25.68 2.80 7.52
N PRO A 329 -26.38 3.16 8.62
CA PRO A 329 -26.37 4.54 9.12
C PRO A 329 -24.94 4.94 9.52
N ARG A 330 -24.59 6.20 9.22
CA ARG A 330 -23.28 6.83 9.41
C ARG A 330 -22.76 6.75 10.85
#